data_AF-A0A6J5XBC0-F1
#
_entry.id   AF-A0A6J5XBC0-F1
#
_cell.length_a   1.000
_cell.length_b   1.000
_cell.length_c   1.000
_cell.angle_alpha   90.00
_cell.angle_beta   90.00
_cell.angle_gamma   90.00
#
_symmetry.space_group_name_H-M   'P 1'
#
loop_
_entity.id
_entity.type
_entity.pdbx_description
1 polymer ?
#
loop_
_entity_poly.entity_id
_entity_poly.type
_entity_poly.pdbx_seq_one_letter_code
_entity_poly.pdbx_strand_id
1 'polypeptide(L)' 'MAPQLAGLVNVLSTEKDLADMQAKLGGELRKIEFLSPLQVFRITNILAKEHDLLRVFFTMTDEEKKDYVFNLMEHGLQ' A
#
# COMPACT_ATOMS: atom_id res chain seq x y z
N MET A 1 -0.72 -29.00 -18.43
CA MET A 1 -1.32 -28.24 -17.33
C MET A 1 -2.49 -27.43 -17.89
N ALA A 2 -3.69 -27.55 -17.32
CA ALA A 2 -4.89 -26.91 -17.87
C ALA A 2 -4.82 -25.38 -17.70
N PRO A 3 -4.95 -24.58 -18.78
CA PRO A 3 -4.78 -23.11 -18.74
C PRO A 3 -5.65 -22.39 -17.70
N GLN A 4 -6.81 -22.98 -17.43
CA GLN A 4 -7.85 -22.48 -16.52
C GLN A 4 -7.39 -22.48 -15.05
N LEU A 5 -6.65 -23.51 -14.64
CA LEU A 5 -6.07 -23.61 -13.30
C LEU A 5 -4.91 -22.63 -13.12
N ALA A 6 -4.10 -22.41 -14.16
CA ALA A 6 -3.01 -21.44 -14.13
C ALA A 6 -3.52 -19.98 -13.99
N GLY A 7 -4.62 -19.64 -14.68
CA GLY A 7 -5.27 -18.34 -14.54
C GLY A 7 -5.84 -18.09 -13.14
N LEU A 8 -6.50 -19.10 -12.54
CA LEU A 8 -7.01 -19.05 -11.17
C LEU A 8 -5.90 -18.89 -10.13
N VAL A 9 -4.79 -19.63 -10.28
CA VAL A 9 -3.61 -19.48 -9.41
C VAL A 9 -3.04 -18.06 -9.50
N ASN A 10 -2.97 -17.47 -10.70
CA ASN A 10 -2.42 -16.13 -10.90
C ASN A 10 -3.28 -15.02 -10.25
N VAL A 11 -4.61 -15.15 -10.34
CA VAL A 11 -5.55 -14.21 -9.69
C VAL A 11 -5.44 -14.32 -8.17
N LEU A 12 -5.47 -15.54 -7.63
CA LEU A 12 -5.36 -15.78 -6.19
C LEU A 12 -4.00 -15.33 -5.61
N SER A 13 -2.91 -15.49 -6.36
CA SER A 13 -1.60 -14.94 -6.00
C SER A 13 -1.63 -13.41 -5.92
N THR A 14 -2.28 -12.74 -6.88
CA THR A 14 -2.39 -11.28 -6.90
C THR A 14 -3.21 -10.73 -5.72
N GLU A 15 -4.29 -11.42 -5.35
CA GLU A 15 -5.12 -11.05 -4.18
C GLU A 15 -4.39 -11.29 -2.86
N LYS A 16 -3.65 -12.39 -2.75
CA LYS A 16 -2.83 -12.67 -1.56
C LYS A 16 -1.73 -11.64 -1.37
N ASP A 17 -1.04 -11.26 -2.46
CA ASP A 17 0.01 -10.24 -2.40
C ASP A 17 -0.55 -8.87 -1.97
N LEU A 18 -1.74 -8.51 -2.44
CA LEU A 18 -2.44 -7.29 -2.01
C LEU A 18 -2.81 -7.33 -0.53
N ALA A 19 -3.35 -8.46 -0.04
CA ALA A 19 -3.69 -8.63 1.37
C ALA A 19 -2.44 -8.55 2.27
N ASP A 20 -1.33 -9.15 1.84
CA ASP A 20 -0.05 -9.09 2.55
C ASP A 20 0.52 -7.66 2.58
N MET A 21 0.38 -6.89 1.48
CA MET A 21 0.73 -5.46 1.44
C MET A 21 -0.15 -4.64 2.39
N GLN A 22 -1.46 -4.85 2.39
CA GLN A 22 -2.39 -4.17 3.30
C GLN A 22 -2.06 -4.44 4.78
N ALA A 23 -1.73 -5.69 5.12
CA ALA A 23 -1.37 -6.07 6.48
C ALA A 23 -0.06 -5.40 6.96
N LYS A 24 0.91 -5.22 6.04
CA LYS A 24 2.21 -4.60 6.35
C LYS A 24 2.19 -3.07 6.34
N LEU A 25 1.22 -2.46 5.64
CA LEU A 25 1.16 -1.02 5.39
C LEU A 25 1.22 -0.19 6.68
N GLY A 26 0.44 -0.55 7.69
CA GLY A 26 0.44 0.16 8.96
C GLY A 26 1.79 0.12 9.68
N GLY A 27 2.55 -0.96 9.52
CA GLY A 27 3.91 -1.08 10.05
C GLY A 27 4.91 -0.20 9.30
N GLU A 28 4.82 -0.17 7.97
CA GLU A 28 5.67 0.68 7.13
C GLU A 28 5.43 2.18 7.41
N LEU A 29 4.16 2.60 7.51
CA LEU A 29 3.82 4.00 7.80
C LEU A 29 4.31 4.43 9.19
N ARG A 30 4.31 3.52 10.18
CA ARG A 30 4.83 3.82 11.53
C ARG A 30 6.35 4.01 11.58
N LYS A 31 7.10 3.58 10.55
CA LYS A 31 8.54 3.85 10.42
C LYS A 31 8.83 5.28 9.96
N ILE A 32 7.84 5.95 9.36
CA ILE A 32 7.96 7.35 8.97
C ILE A 32 7.81 8.18 10.24
N GLU A 33 8.95 8.67 10.76
CA GLU A 33 8.99 9.61 11.87
C GLU A 33 8.07 10.81 11.54
N PHE A 34 7.45 11.40 12.57
CA PHE A 34 6.55 12.57 12.50
C PHE A 34 5.08 12.33 12.07
N LEU A 35 4.67 11.11 11.71
CA LEU A 35 3.25 10.83 11.50
C LEU A 35 2.51 10.63 12.83
N SER A 36 1.45 11.41 13.05
CA SER A 36 0.52 11.15 14.15
C SER A 36 -0.29 9.86 13.88
N PRO A 37 -0.79 9.18 14.94
CA PRO A 37 -1.64 8.00 14.77
C PRO A 37 -2.85 8.23 13.85
N LEU A 38 -3.44 9.43 13.88
CA LEU A 38 -4.57 9.79 13.03
C LEU A 38 -4.16 9.93 11.55
N GLN A 39 -2.98 10.50 11.27
CA GLN A 39 -2.43 10.57 9.92
C GLN A 39 -2.15 9.16 9.38
N VAL A 40 -1.51 8.30 10.17
CA VAL A 40 -1.27 6.89 9.81
C VAL A 40 -2.58 6.20 9.44
N PHE A 41 -3.63 6.36 10.25
CA PHE A 41 -4.94 5.78 9.97
C PHE A 41 -5.55 6.31 8.65
N ARG A 42 -5.50 7.62 8.40
CA ARG A 42 -6.02 8.22 7.17
C ARG A 42 -5.29 7.73 5.93
N ILE A 43 -3.96 7.75 5.94
CA ILE A 43 -3.12 7.28 4.83
C ILE A 43 -3.35 5.79 4.58
N THR A 44 -3.45 5.00 5.65
CA THR A 44 -3.76 3.56 5.55
C THR A 44 -5.07 3.34 4.81
N ASN A 45 -6.12 4.10 5.14
CA ASN A 45 -7.41 3.97 4.47
C ASN A 45 -7.40 4.34 2.98
N ILE A 46 -6.56 5.31 2.58
CA ILE A 46 -6.42 5.70 1.17
C ILE A 46 -5.69 4.59 0.40
N LEU A 47 -4.49 4.24 0.86
CA LEU A 47 -3.64 3.26 0.17
C LEU A 47 -4.25 1.86 0.19
N ALA A 48 -4.95 1.46 1.26
CA ALA A 48 -5.60 0.15 1.30
C ALA A 48 -6.78 0.03 0.31
N LYS A 49 -7.41 1.15 -0.09
CA LYS A 49 -8.51 1.17 -1.07
C LYS A 49 -8.02 1.28 -2.51
N GLU A 50 -6.93 1.99 -2.73
CA GLU A 50 -6.34 2.20 -4.06
C GLU A 50 -5.16 1.24 -4.28
N HIS A 51 -5.46 0.06 -4.84
CA HIS A 51 -4.49 -1.03 -4.99
C HIS A 51 -3.23 -0.64 -5.78
N ASP A 52 -3.34 0.23 -6.78
CA ASP A 52 -2.18 0.66 -7.56
C ASP A 52 -1.27 1.59 -6.76
N LEU A 53 -1.84 2.48 -5.94
CA LEU A 53 -1.07 3.33 -5.02
C LEU A 53 -0.38 2.48 -3.94
N LEU A 54 -1.06 1.43 -3.45
CA LEU A 54 -0.48 0.48 -2.51
C LEU A 54 0.76 -0.21 -3.10
N ARG A 55 0.65 -0.72 -4.33
CA ARG A 55 1.75 -1.38 -5.02
C ARG A 55 2.93 -0.43 -5.22
N VAL A 56 2.66 0.78 -5.69
CA VAL A 56 3.68 1.82 -5.89
C VAL A 56 4.41 2.12 -4.57
N PHE A 57 3.68 2.30 -3.47
CA PHE A 57 4.26 2.54 -2.14
C PHE A 57 5.23 1.43 -1.71
N PHE A 58 4.92 0.16 -1.98
CA PHE A 58 5.79 -0.97 -1.63
C PHE A 58 7.00 -1.16 -2.56
N THR A 59 7.03 -0.48 -3.71
CA THR A 59 8.18 -0.48 -4.63
C THR A 59 9.18 0.64 -4.37
N MET A 60 8.80 1.63 -3.56
CA MET A 60 9.62 2.80 -3.24
C MET A 60 10.66 2.50 -2.15
N THR A 61 11.76 3.27 -2.18
CA THR A 61 12.72 3.35 -1.07
C THR A 61 12.11 4.04 0.14
N ASP A 62 12.73 3.89 1.32
CA ASP A 62 12.21 4.50 2.54
C ASP A 62 12.24 6.04 2.51
N GLU A 63 13.13 6.66 1.74
CA GLU A 63 13.15 8.11 1.52
C GLU A 63 11.98 8.55 0.62
N GLU A 64 11.78 7.88 -0.52
CA GLU A 64 10.67 8.16 -1.42
C GLU A 64 9.31 7.94 -0.75
N LYS A 65 9.17 6.93 0.11
CA LYS A 65 7.94 6.70 0.89
C LYS A 65 7.58 7.89 1.77
N LYS A 66 8.58 8.58 2.34
CA LYS A 66 8.34 9.78 3.17
C LYS A 66 7.74 10.89 2.30
N ASP A 67 8.43 11.26 1.23
CA ASP A 67 8.00 12.32 0.31
C ASP A 67 6.64 12.02 -0.30
N TYR A 68 6.43 10.76 -0.69
CA TYR A 68 5.16 10.28 -1.23
C TYR A 68 4.01 10.44 -0.23
N VAL A 69 4.23 10.05 1.03
CA VAL A 69 3.22 10.20 2.08
C VAL A 69 2.95 11.68 2.41
N PHE A 70 3.98 12.53 2.43
CA PHE A 70 3.80 13.98 2.60
C PHE A 70 2.96 14.56 1.47
N ASN A 71 3.30 14.26 0.21
CA ASN A 71 2.55 14.73 -0.95
C ASN A 71 1.08 14.25 -0.93
N LEU A 72 0.85 12.98 -0.55
CA LEU A 72 -0.49 12.40 -0.43
C LEU A 72 -1.32 13.11 0.65
N MET A 73 -0.70 13.54 1.75
CA MET A 73 -1.38 14.32 2.78
C MET A 73 -1.72 15.74 2.34
N GLU A 74 -0.82 16.40 1.60
CA GLU A 74 -1.01 17.79 1.17
C GLU A 74 -2.00 17.91 -0.01
N HIS A 75 -2.03 16.93 -0.91
CA HIS A 75 -2.77 17.02 -2.17
C HIS A 75 -3.78 15.89 -2.41
N GLY A 76 -3.63 14.75 -1.74
CA GLY A 76 -4.45 13.55 -1.98
C GLY A 76 -5.71 13.42 -1.12
N LEU A 77 -6.01 14.40 -0.26
CA LEU A 77 -7.18 14.41 0.63
C LEU A 77 -8.36 15.26 0.12
N GLN A 78 -8.33 15.69 -1.16
CA GLN A 78 -9.41 16.46 -1.78
C GLN A 78 -10.63 15.60 -2.13
#